data_AF-A0A833QJH7-F1
#
_entry.id   AF-A0A833QJH7-F1
#
_cell.length_a   1.000
_cell.length_b   1.000
_cell.length_c   1.000
_cell.angle_alpha   90.00
_cell.angle_beta   90.00
_cell.angle_gamma   90.00
#
_symmetry.space_group_name_H-M   'P 1'
#
loop_
_entity.id
_entity.type
_entity.pdbx_description
1 polymer ?
#
loop_
_entity_poly.entity_id
_entity_poly.type
_entity_poly.pdbx_seq_one_letter_code
_entity_poly.pdbx_strand_id
1 'polypeptide(L)'
;MKTETRSHLTEEEDDKEEEDSSPSATLNCGEVTIFFPIQKQPEDYYYDSEGGYTQPSWKPPIPIEDGIWKPIHVKTNGEGRKRLVFPDPLVEIYDVKVDLCGKTYGKIHGKILFDCTTYNTYLFDHDKESALVIHKKGSLPFNGPDVAPLGYDPIAFLVDLNIDDDKLCEGLVTWDFGFRPVNEWLCGEVKGKNGSVQVIFAVMEGAWLGELDVKLIKSLTEQTIGFKIHGDIIVYINDMPYLRSFIFSKKSSDSFTIKSMESIPLSKSLFCCRYGSSLVVKIDLWNSDTNEPLVRGALFFPPEYYGDSVGKLNSPYGEIQVKVNWVDYHNHSKTCEALRLFLGDIY
;
A
#
# COMPACT_ATOMS: atom_id res chain seq x y z
N MET A 1 -33.93 10.49 85.03
CA MET A 1 -33.83 9.06 85.40
C MET A 1 -33.98 8.28 84.11
N LYS A 2 -32.92 7.59 83.65
CA LYS A 2 -32.78 6.10 83.68
C LYS A 2 -34.00 5.44 83.00
N THR A 3 -33.90 4.60 81.98
CA THR A 3 -32.95 3.51 81.67
C THR A 3 -33.37 2.94 80.29
N GLU A 4 -32.48 2.75 79.31
CA GLU A 4 -31.90 1.45 78.87
C GLU A 4 -32.82 0.22 78.87
N THR A 5 -32.92 -0.48 77.71
CA THR A 5 -32.48 -1.88 77.39
C THR A 5 -32.72 -2.17 75.89
N ARG A 6 -31.75 -2.57 75.02
CA ARG A 6 -31.18 -3.92 74.72
C ARG A 6 -32.24 -5.05 74.68
N SER A 7 -32.33 -6.01 73.77
CA SER A 7 -31.48 -6.59 72.70
C SER A 7 -32.28 -7.71 72.01
N HIS A 8 -32.04 -8.06 70.73
CA HIS A 8 -31.74 -9.44 70.30
C HIS A 8 -31.43 -9.56 68.80
N LEU A 9 -30.43 -10.38 68.53
CA LEU A 9 -29.89 -10.85 67.25
C LEU A 9 -30.80 -11.89 66.58
N THR A 10 -30.76 -11.93 65.25
CA THR A 10 -30.78 -13.18 64.46
C THR A 10 -29.83 -12.98 63.28
N GLU A 11 -28.86 -13.88 63.20
CA GLU A 11 -27.94 -14.11 62.09
C GLU A 11 -28.73 -14.68 60.90
N GLU A 12 -28.48 -14.18 59.70
CA GLU A 12 -28.55 -14.98 58.47
C GLU A 12 -27.32 -14.59 57.64
N GLU A 13 -26.48 -15.60 57.42
CA GLU A 13 -25.37 -15.62 56.46
C GLU A 13 -25.97 -15.57 55.06
N ASP A 14 -25.46 -14.70 54.19
CA ASP A 14 -25.54 -14.92 52.75
C ASP A 14 -24.24 -14.48 52.09
N ASP A 15 -23.68 -15.45 51.38
CA ASP A 15 -22.47 -15.40 50.59
C ASP A 15 -22.66 -14.55 49.31
N LYS A 16 -21.55 -13.93 48.88
CA LYS A 16 -21.05 -13.76 47.49
C LYS A 16 -20.91 -12.34 46.92
N GLU A 17 -19.69 -12.21 46.39
CA GLU A 17 -19.26 -11.50 45.18
C GLU A 17 -18.90 -10.00 45.35
N GLU A 18 -17.61 -9.81 45.63
CA GLU A 18 -16.84 -8.61 45.30
C GLU A 18 -16.92 -8.34 43.79
N GLU A 19 -17.69 -7.32 43.39
CA GLU A 19 -17.52 -6.70 42.08
C GLU A 19 -16.36 -5.71 42.13
N ASP A 20 -15.29 -6.11 41.45
CA ASP A 20 -14.06 -5.38 41.19
C ASP A 20 -14.38 -4.11 40.38
N SER A 21 -14.44 -2.96 41.05
CA SER A 21 -14.64 -1.65 40.42
C SER A 21 -13.36 -1.24 39.69
N SER A 22 -13.21 -1.71 38.45
CA SER A 22 -12.19 -1.21 37.53
C SER A 22 -12.55 0.22 37.06
N PRO A 23 -11.62 1.19 37.12
CA PRO A 23 -11.89 2.55 36.66
C PRO A 23 -11.96 2.58 35.13
N SER A 24 -13.12 3.00 34.59
CA SER A 24 -13.29 3.27 33.17
C SER A 24 -12.40 4.45 32.76
N ALA A 25 -11.30 4.17 32.06
CA ALA A 25 -10.52 5.17 31.37
C ALA A 25 -11.28 5.60 30.10
N THR A 26 -12.03 6.70 30.18
CA THR A 26 -12.51 7.43 29.01
C THR A 26 -11.31 8.03 28.27
N LEU A 27 -10.90 7.40 27.16
CA LEU A 27 -10.00 7.98 26.17
C LEU A 27 -10.72 9.13 25.47
N ASN A 28 -10.36 10.36 25.80
CA ASN A 28 -10.70 11.53 25.00
C ASN A 28 -9.82 11.54 23.75
N CYS A 29 -10.20 10.78 22.72
CA CYS A 29 -9.64 10.93 21.38
C CYS A 29 -10.21 12.21 20.77
N GLY A 30 -9.36 13.22 20.57
CA GLY A 30 -9.73 14.47 19.92
C GLY A 30 -10.28 14.24 18.51
N GLU A 31 -11.30 15.01 18.13
CA GLU A 31 -11.85 15.01 16.78
C GLU A 31 -10.76 15.25 15.72
N VAL A 32 -10.61 14.29 14.80
CA VAL A 32 -9.72 14.41 13.64
C VAL A 32 -10.51 15.01 12.48
N THR A 33 -10.10 16.20 12.03
CA THR A 33 -10.66 16.85 10.84
C THR A 33 -9.93 16.37 9.59
N ILE A 34 -10.68 15.77 8.65
CA ILE A 34 -10.16 15.28 7.37
C ILE A 34 -10.39 16.37 6.31
N PHE A 35 -9.33 16.74 5.58
CA PHE A 35 -9.39 17.72 4.49
C PHE A 35 -9.17 17.02 3.15
N PHE A 36 -10.09 17.23 2.20
CA PHE A 36 -9.95 16.75 0.81
C PHE A 36 -9.67 17.94 -0.13
N PRO A 37 -8.41 18.25 -0.48
CA PRO A 37 -8.13 19.20 -1.55
C PRO A 37 -8.35 18.55 -2.93
N ILE A 38 -9.36 19.03 -3.66
CA ILE A 38 -9.57 18.71 -5.08
C ILE A 38 -8.55 19.50 -5.89
N GLN A 39 -7.49 18.86 -6.40
CA GLN A 39 -6.58 19.48 -7.37
C GLN A 39 -6.99 19.09 -8.80
N LYS A 40 -7.11 20.12 -9.66
CA LYS A 40 -7.37 19.95 -11.10
C LYS A 40 -6.22 19.19 -11.77
N GLN A 41 -6.59 18.31 -12.70
CA GLN A 41 -5.69 17.57 -13.58
C GLN A 41 -4.71 18.51 -14.30
N PRO A 42 -3.39 18.25 -14.26
CA PRO A 42 -2.46 18.82 -15.23
C PRO A 42 -2.51 18.03 -16.54
N GLU A 43 -2.62 18.74 -17.66
CA GLU A 43 -2.47 18.20 -19.01
C GLU A 43 -0.99 17.95 -19.28
N ASP A 44 -0.53 16.70 -19.20
CA ASP A 44 0.87 16.34 -19.52
C ASP A 44 0.96 15.70 -20.93
N TYR A 45 1.73 16.35 -21.81
CA TYR A 45 2.16 15.85 -23.13
C TYR A 45 3.54 15.16 -23.02
N TYR A 46 3.81 14.15 -23.86
CA TYR A 46 5.10 13.45 -23.92
C TYR A 46 5.73 13.48 -25.33
N TYR A 47 7.07 13.47 -25.36
CA TYR A 47 7.94 13.51 -26.54
C TYR A 47 8.26 12.11 -27.07
N ASP A 48 8.20 11.92 -28.39
CA ASP A 48 8.86 10.81 -29.08
C ASP A 48 10.23 11.24 -29.65
N SER A 49 11.02 10.26 -30.07
CA SER A 49 12.37 10.45 -30.63
C SER A 49 12.40 10.98 -32.07
N GLU A 50 11.26 11.32 -32.67
CA GLU A 50 11.15 11.82 -34.05
C GLU A 50 10.44 13.19 -34.16
N GLY A 51 10.09 13.82 -33.04
CA GLY A 51 9.52 15.18 -33.02
C GLY A 51 8.07 15.26 -33.51
N GLY A 52 7.34 14.14 -33.50
CA GLY A 52 5.93 14.07 -33.88
C GLY A 52 5.00 13.89 -32.68
N TYR A 53 3.87 14.59 -32.65
CA TYR A 53 2.79 14.31 -31.71
C TYR A 53 2.02 13.06 -32.20
N THR A 54 2.25 11.89 -31.59
CA THR A 54 1.33 10.76 -31.78
C THR A 54 0.75 10.31 -30.45
N GLN A 55 -0.55 10.55 -30.28
CA GLN A 55 -1.35 9.81 -29.31
C GLN A 55 -1.29 8.32 -29.67
N PRO A 56 -1.08 7.40 -28.71
CA PRO A 56 -1.42 6.00 -28.93
C PRO A 56 -2.89 5.98 -29.36
N SER A 57 -3.23 5.24 -30.42
CA SER A 57 -4.60 5.04 -30.86
C SER A 57 -5.35 4.21 -29.81
N TRP A 58 -5.68 4.85 -28.69
CA TRP A 58 -6.51 4.31 -27.64
C TRP A 58 -7.95 4.55 -28.05
N LYS A 59 -8.66 3.46 -28.32
CA LYS A 59 -10.12 3.51 -28.30
C LYS A 59 -10.52 3.51 -26.82
N PRO A 60 -11.29 4.50 -26.34
CA PRO A 60 -11.86 4.42 -25.01
C PRO A 60 -12.60 3.09 -24.84
N PRO A 61 -12.53 2.44 -23.66
CA PRO A 61 -13.49 1.41 -23.34
C PRO A 61 -14.88 2.03 -23.51
N ILE A 62 -15.75 1.27 -24.17
CA ILE A 62 -17.13 1.63 -24.46
C ILE A 62 -17.75 2.20 -23.18
N PRO A 63 -18.39 3.38 -23.21
CA PRO A 63 -19.01 3.96 -22.03
C PRO A 63 -19.92 2.93 -21.36
N ILE A 64 -19.89 2.95 -20.03
CA ILE A 64 -20.73 2.16 -19.14
C ILE A 64 -22.18 2.54 -19.45
N GLU A 65 -22.85 1.76 -20.31
CA GLU A 65 -24.29 1.88 -20.49
C GLU A 65 -24.99 1.33 -19.22
N ASP A 66 -25.80 2.18 -18.61
CA ASP A 66 -26.84 1.85 -17.63
C ASP A 66 -26.43 1.39 -16.21
N GLY A 67 -25.18 1.57 -15.78
CA GLY A 67 -24.80 1.34 -14.36
C GLY A 67 -24.93 -0.12 -13.90
N ILE A 68 -25.04 -1.07 -14.83
CA ILE A 68 -25.09 -2.50 -14.54
C ILE A 68 -23.70 -3.08 -14.78
N TRP A 69 -23.09 -3.63 -13.72
CA TRP A 69 -21.84 -4.38 -13.82
C TRP A 69 -22.03 -5.57 -14.79
N LYS A 70 -21.37 -5.53 -15.95
CA LYS A 70 -21.28 -6.72 -16.81
C LYS A 70 -20.29 -7.70 -16.17
N PRO A 71 -20.67 -8.97 -15.99
CA PRO A 71 -19.76 -9.94 -15.42
C PRO A 71 -18.58 -10.19 -16.36
N ILE A 72 -17.37 -10.13 -15.81
CA ILE A 72 -16.14 -10.13 -16.61
C ILE A 72 -15.69 -11.57 -16.91
N HIS A 73 -15.96 -12.51 -16.00
CA HIS A 73 -15.68 -13.94 -16.22
C HIS A 73 -16.79 -14.86 -15.74
N VAL A 74 -16.91 -15.96 -16.48
CA VAL A 74 -17.79 -17.08 -16.19
C VAL A 74 -16.94 -18.27 -15.76
N LYS A 75 -16.94 -18.59 -14.46
CA LYS A 75 -16.40 -19.85 -13.96
C LYS A 75 -17.43 -20.95 -14.22
N THR A 76 -17.08 -22.01 -14.93
CA THR A 76 -17.89 -23.23 -14.95
C THR A 76 -17.40 -24.13 -13.82
N ASN A 77 -18.23 -24.39 -12.80
CA ASN A 77 -17.89 -25.44 -11.84
C ASN A 77 -17.99 -26.83 -12.52
N GLY A 78 -17.51 -27.88 -11.86
CA GLY A 78 -17.60 -29.27 -12.36
C GLY A 78 -19.03 -29.77 -12.65
N GLU A 79 -20.06 -28.98 -12.33
CA GLU A 79 -21.48 -29.25 -12.57
C GLU A 79 -22.07 -28.40 -13.71
N GLY A 80 -21.26 -27.63 -14.44
CA GLY A 80 -21.72 -26.82 -15.57
C GLY A 80 -22.37 -25.47 -15.18
N ARG A 81 -22.36 -25.08 -13.91
CA ARG A 81 -22.90 -23.79 -13.44
C ARG A 81 -21.90 -22.67 -13.67
N LYS A 82 -22.38 -21.62 -14.34
CA LYS A 82 -21.68 -20.37 -14.65
C LYS A 82 -21.72 -19.43 -13.43
N ARG A 83 -20.59 -19.25 -12.74
CA ARG A 83 -20.42 -18.23 -11.69
C ARG A 83 -19.84 -16.97 -12.31
N LEU A 84 -20.57 -15.88 -12.17
CA LEU A 84 -20.10 -14.55 -12.52
C LEU A 84 -19.10 -14.10 -11.45
N VAL A 85 -17.92 -13.64 -11.88
CA VAL A 85 -16.92 -13.05 -10.99
C VAL A 85 -16.88 -11.55 -11.23
N PHE A 86 -17.06 -10.80 -10.15
CA PHE A 86 -16.87 -9.35 -10.10
C PHE A 86 -15.63 -9.05 -9.28
N PRO A 87 -14.79 -8.09 -9.69
CA PRO A 87 -13.67 -7.66 -8.88
C PRO A 87 -14.15 -6.98 -7.60
N ASP A 88 -13.42 -7.20 -6.52
CA ASP A 88 -13.70 -6.61 -5.21
C ASP A 88 -13.10 -5.20 -5.10
N PRO A 89 -13.61 -4.34 -4.21
CA PRO A 89 -12.91 -3.14 -3.82
C PRO A 89 -11.63 -3.54 -3.07
N LEU A 90 -10.50 -2.95 -3.47
CA LEU A 90 -9.20 -3.19 -2.86
C LEU A 90 -8.57 -1.88 -2.38
N VAL A 91 -7.76 -1.98 -1.34
CA VAL A 91 -7.05 -0.84 -0.74
C VAL A 91 -5.60 -0.83 -1.19
N GLU A 92 -5.16 0.30 -1.73
CA GLU A 92 -3.77 0.54 -2.09
C GLU A 92 -3.19 1.63 -1.20
N ILE A 93 -2.17 1.29 -0.42
CA ILE A 93 -1.41 2.27 0.39
C ILE A 93 -0.17 2.67 -0.41
N TYR A 94 -0.04 3.98 -0.68
CA TYR A 94 1.00 4.52 -1.54
C TYR A 94 2.17 5.11 -0.76
N ASP A 95 1.89 5.85 0.30
CA ASP A 95 2.92 6.59 1.03
C ASP A 95 2.47 6.92 2.46
N VAL A 96 3.45 7.05 3.35
CA VAL A 96 3.26 7.60 4.69
C VAL A 96 4.25 8.74 4.88
N LYS A 97 3.76 9.97 4.85
CA LYS A 97 4.59 11.18 4.95
C LYS A 97 4.62 11.74 6.35
N VAL A 98 5.79 12.20 6.76
CA VAL A 98 6.01 12.84 8.06
C VAL A 98 6.38 14.30 7.85
N ASP A 99 5.59 15.21 8.42
CA ASP A 99 5.97 16.62 8.54
C ASP A 99 6.47 16.93 9.95
N LEU A 100 7.58 17.66 10.03
CA LEU A 100 8.26 17.99 11.28
C LEU A 100 8.08 19.48 11.56
N CYS A 101 7.36 19.80 12.64
CA CYS A 101 7.16 21.18 13.07
C CYS A 101 8.45 21.71 13.69
N GLY A 102 8.99 22.79 13.11
CA GLY A 102 10.19 23.46 13.63
C GLY A 102 11.52 22.69 13.49
N LYS A 103 11.53 21.46 12.94
CA LYS A 103 12.73 20.66 12.70
C LYS A 103 12.92 20.35 11.21
N THR A 104 14.18 20.21 10.77
CA THR A 104 14.53 19.82 9.39
C THR A 104 14.70 18.30 9.22
N TYR A 105 15.01 17.60 10.31
CA TYR A 105 15.08 16.14 10.40
C TYR A 105 14.89 15.70 11.86
N GLY A 106 14.65 14.41 12.09
CA GLY A 106 14.64 13.81 13.43
C GLY A 106 14.67 12.28 13.36
N LYS A 107 14.95 11.63 14.50
CA LYS A 107 14.90 10.17 14.61
C LYS A 107 13.48 9.72 14.94
N ILE A 108 12.80 9.04 14.01
CA ILE A 108 11.44 8.58 14.17
C ILE A 108 11.43 7.13 14.64
N HIS A 109 10.65 6.85 15.69
CA HIS A 109 10.33 5.51 16.19
C HIS A 109 8.88 5.48 16.66
N GLY A 110 8.35 4.27 16.85
CA GLY A 110 6.95 4.02 17.17
C GLY A 110 6.30 3.10 16.15
N LYS A 111 4.98 3.14 16.09
CA LYS A 111 4.17 2.19 15.34
C LYS A 111 3.12 2.89 14.47
N ILE A 112 2.90 2.32 13.29
CA ILE A 112 1.72 2.57 12.47
C ILE A 112 1.09 1.22 12.17
N LEU A 113 -0.04 0.96 12.79
CA LEU A 113 -0.82 -0.25 12.56
C LEU A 113 -1.87 0.04 11.49
N PHE A 114 -1.84 -0.72 10.41
CA PHE A 114 -2.96 -0.86 9.49
C PHE A 114 -3.88 -1.96 10.03
N ASP A 115 -5.16 -1.64 10.16
CA ASP A 115 -6.18 -2.55 10.66
C ASP A 115 -7.40 -2.52 9.76
N CYS A 116 -7.84 -3.69 9.32
CA CYS A 116 -9.16 -3.91 8.74
C CYS A 116 -9.73 -5.19 9.36
N THR A 117 -11.05 -5.39 9.27
CA THR A 117 -11.72 -6.51 9.98
C THR A 117 -11.17 -7.90 9.63
N THR A 118 -10.50 -8.04 8.49
CA THR A 118 -9.91 -9.28 8.00
C THR A 118 -8.38 -9.35 8.06
N TYR A 119 -7.70 -8.25 8.37
CA TYR A 119 -6.24 -8.18 8.29
C TYR A 119 -5.66 -7.03 9.11
N ASN A 120 -4.64 -7.34 9.91
CA ASN A 120 -3.87 -6.36 10.67
C ASN A 120 -2.38 -6.53 10.39
N THR A 121 -1.68 -5.40 10.17
CA THR A 121 -0.24 -5.40 9.97
C THR A 121 0.39 -4.06 10.34
N TYR A 122 1.64 -4.10 10.80
CA TYR A 122 2.41 -2.89 11.01
C TYR A 122 2.98 -2.40 9.68
N LEU A 123 2.59 -1.19 9.28
CA LEU A 123 3.25 -0.47 8.19
C LEU A 123 4.62 0.08 8.65
N PHE A 124 4.74 0.38 9.94
CA PHE A 124 5.96 0.86 10.56
C PHE A 124 5.99 0.33 11.99
N ASP A 125 7.07 -0.34 12.39
CA ASP A 125 7.32 -0.75 13.78
C ASP A 125 8.82 -0.66 14.04
N HIS A 126 9.21 0.44 14.67
CA HIS A 126 10.59 0.67 15.07
C HIS A 126 10.60 1.08 16.53
N ASP A 127 11.41 0.42 17.33
CA ASP A 127 11.72 0.89 18.67
C ASP A 127 12.73 2.05 18.62
N LYS A 128 13.06 2.57 19.80
CA LYS A 128 14.01 3.68 19.94
C LYS A 128 15.42 3.34 19.44
N GLU A 129 15.82 2.07 19.51
CA GLU A 129 17.16 1.62 19.12
C GLU A 129 17.28 1.48 17.59
N SER A 130 16.18 1.14 16.93
CA SER A 130 16.04 1.00 15.49
C SER A 130 15.46 2.25 14.80
N ALA A 131 15.40 3.39 15.51
CA ALA A 131 14.83 4.63 15.02
C ALA A 131 15.46 5.11 13.71
N LEU A 132 14.63 5.58 12.78
CA LEU A 132 15.06 6.02 11.45
C LEU A 132 15.20 7.54 11.37
N VAL A 133 16.27 8.02 10.72
CA VAL A 133 16.42 9.46 10.45
C VAL A 133 15.54 9.86 9.28
N ILE A 134 14.54 10.70 9.53
CA ILE A 134 13.60 11.19 8.52
C ILE A 134 13.73 12.70 8.39
N HIS A 135 13.78 13.18 7.16
CA HIS A 135 13.75 14.61 6.85
C HIS A 135 12.33 15.17 6.90
N LYS A 136 12.21 16.47 7.12
CA LYS A 136 10.92 17.17 7.05
C LYS A 136 10.22 16.90 5.71
N LYS A 137 8.95 16.48 5.75
CA LYS A 137 8.15 16.03 4.60
C LYS A 137 8.71 14.78 3.91
N GLY A 138 9.51 14.00 4.63
CA GLY A 138 10.03 12.72 4.16
C GLY A 138 8.98 11.62 4.27
N SER A 139 9.15 10.59 3.45
CA SER A 139 8.37 9.36 3.50
C SER A 139 8.98 8.38 4.50
N LEU A 140 8.15 7.69 5.26
CA LEU A 140 8.59 6.52 6.00
C LEU A 140 8.79 5.36 5.04
N PRO A 141 9.89 4.59 5.18
CA PRO A 141 9.95 3.29 4.53
C PRO A 141 8.86 2.42 5.16
N PHE A 142 7.97 1.88 4.34
CA PHE A 142 7.04 0.86 4.77
C PHE A 142 7.05 -0.26 3.75
N ASN A 143 7.04 -1.49 4.25
CA ASN A 143 6.65 -2.62 3.45
C ASN A 143 5.12 -2.54 3.42
N GLY A 144 4.55 -2.31 2.23
CA GLY A 144 3.09 -2.35 2.07
C GLY A 144 2.54 -3.67 2.61
N PRO A 145 1.23 -3.76 2.87
CA PRO A 145 0.66 -5.02 3.32
C PRO A 145 0.96 -6.12 2.29
N ASP A 146 1.42 -7.28 2.76
CA ASP A 146 1.72 -8.45 1.91
C ASP A 146 0.46 -9.07 1.28
N VAL A 147 -0.70 -8.49 1.58
CA VAL A 147 -2.01 -8.83 1.03
C VAL A 147 -2.75 -7.51 0.80
N ALA A 148 -3.34 -7.30 -0.38
CA ALA A 148 -4.17 -6.12 -0.61
C ALA A 148 -5.45 -6.18 0.26
N PRO A 149 -5.70 -5.24 1.17
CA PRO A 149 -6.88 -5.28 2.04
C PRO A 149 -8.17 -5.15 1.23
N LEU A 150 -9.24 -5.82 1.67
CA LEU A 150 -10.57 -5.60 1.10
C LEU A 150 -11.06 -4.20 1.48
N GLY A 151 -11.58 -3.48 0.49
CA GLY A 151 -12.18 -2.17 0.66
C GLY A 151 -13.61 -2.21 1.18
N TYR A 152 -14.23 -3.37 1.41
CA TYR A 152 -15.56 -3.46 2.05
C TYR A 152 -15.50 -3.28 3.57
N ASP A 153 -14.34 -3.56 4.13
CA ASP A 153 -14.13 -3.57 5.57
C ASP A 153 -13.85 -2.14 6.05
N PRO A 154 -14.29 -1.77 7.26
CA PRO A 154 -13.79 -0.57 7.92
C PRO A 154 -12.26 -0.64 8.00
N ILE A 155 -11.61 0.42 7.56
CA ILE A 155 -10.16 0.57 7.53
C ILE A 155 -9.76 1.55 8.63
N ALA A 156 -8.70 1.22 9.35
CA ALA A 156 -8.09 2.06 10.36
C ALA A 156 -6.57 2.10 10.20
N PHE A 157 -5.99 3.27 10.39
CA PHE A 157 -4.56 3.47 10.59
C PHE A 157 -4.38 4.07 11.98
N LEU A 158 -3.86 3.26 12.90
CA LEU A 158 -3.51 3.69 14.25
C LEU A 158 -2.07 4.17 14.22
N VAL A 159 -1.87 5.44 14.52
CA VAL A 159 -0.57 6.10 14.49
C VAL A 159 -0.14 6.38 15.91
N ASP A 160 1.05 5.92 16.28
CA ASP A 160 1.74 6.27 17.52
C ASP A 160 3.22 6.45 17.22
N LEU A 161 3.64 7.69 16.94
CA LEU A 161 5.02 7.99 16.61
C LEU A 161 5.64 8.98 17.59
N ASN A 162 6.95 8.80 17.79
CA ASN A 162 7.84 9.67 18.52
C ASN A 162 8.92 10.22 17.58
N ILE A 163 9.41 11.41 17.90
CA ILE A 163 10.58 12.03 17.29
C ILE A 163 11.62 12.31 18.37
N ASP A 164 12.79 11.71 18.21
CA ASP A 164 13.85 11.69 19.20
C ASP A 164 13.31 11.14 20.55
N ASP A 165 13.18 12.00 21.57
CA ASP A 165 12.65 11.65 22.89
C ASP A 165 11.21 12.17 23.12
N ASP A 166 10.62 12.86 22.15
CA ASP A 166 9.32 13.51 22.28
C ASP A 166 8.24 12.80 21.44
N LYS A 167 6.97 12.93 21.86
CA LYS A 167 5.83 12.48 21.06
C LYS A 167 5.74 13.30 19.77
N LEU A 168 5.72 12.65 18.62
CA LEU A 168 5.46 13.31 17.33
C LEU A 168 3.96 13.54 17.18
N CYS A 169 3.20 12.45 17.15
CA CYS A 169 1.75 12.45 17.06
C CYS A 169 1.18 11.09 17.48
N GLU A 170 -0.09 11.09 17.90
CA GLU A 170 -0.86 9.87 18.13
C GLU A 170 -2.31 10.10 17.74
N GLY A 171 -2.93 9.09 17.15
CA GLY A 171 -4.32 9.16 16.76
C GLY A 171 -4.69 8.10 15.74
N LEU A 172 -5.84 8.33 15.12
CA LEU A 172 -6.51 7.36 14.28
C LEU A 172 -6.98 8.02 13.00
N VAL A 173 -6.68 7.38 11.87
CA VAL A 173 -7.34 7.66 10.59
C VAL A 173 -8.26 6.48 10.32
N THR A 174 -9.56 6.74 10.12
CA THR A 174 -10.49 5.69 9.65
C THR A 174 -11.02 6.00 8.26
N TRP A 175 -11.44 4.95 7.57
CA TRP A 175 -12.22 5.00 6.35
C TRP A 175 -13.25 3.86 6.37
N ASP A 176 -14.46 4.10 5.87
CA ASP A 176 -15.54 3.12 5.89
C ASP A 176 -16.29 3.11 4.56
N PHE A 177 -16.57 1.91 4.06
CA PHE A 177 -17.23 1.66 2.78
C PHE A 177 -18.69 2.11 2.87
N GLY A 178 -19.13 2.91 1.89
CA GLY A 178 -20.51 3.44 1.83
C GLY A 178 -20.71 4.85 2.40
N PHE A 179 -19.74 5.39 3.13
CA PHE A 179 -19.78 6.78 3.63
C PHE A 179 -18.74 7.70 3.00
N ARG A 180 -17.77 7.15 2.26
CA ARG A 180 -16.59 7.87 1.80
C ARG A 180 -16.26 7.62 0.33
N PRO A 181 -15.53 8.55 -0.31
CA PRO A 181 -15.17 8.41 -1.71
C PRO A 181 -14.24 7.22 -1.95
N VAL A 182 -14.41 6.65 -3.15
CA VAL A 182 -13.69 5.51 -3.73
C VAL A 182 -13.20 5.92 -5.12
N ASN A 183 -12.20 5.22 -5.65
CA ASN A 183 -11.54 5.53 -6.92
C ASN A 183 -10.90 6.93 -6.95
N GLU A 184 -10.54 7.43 -5.78
CA GLU A 184 -9.94 8.74 -5.58
C GLU A 184 -8.75 8.63 -4.62
N TRP A 185 -7.91 9.67 -4.64
CA TRP A 185 -6.82 9.80 -3.69
C TRP A 185 -7.33 10.26 -2.33
N LEU A 186 -7.03 9.48 -1.31
CA LEU A 186 -7.34 9.76 0.08
C LEU A 186 -6.06 10.09 0.85
N CYS A 187 -6.15 11.10 1.71
CA CYS A 187 -5.09 11.49 2.63
C CYS A 187 -5.68 11.62 4.03
N GLY A 188 -5.31 10.69 4.91
CA GLY A 188 -5.62 10.79 6.33
C GLY A 188 -4.48 11.44 7.08
N GLU A 189 -4.75 12.43 7.92
CA GLU A 189 -3.71 13.14 8.66
C GLU A 189 -3.92 13.02 10.17
N VAL A 190 -2.87 12.63 10.89
CA VAL A 190 -2.79 12.68 12.35
C VAL A 190 -1.85 13.80 12.74
N LYS A 191 -2.36 14.79 13.48
CA LYS A 191 -1.59 15.96 13.93
C LYS A 191 -1.17 15.80 15.37
N GLY A 192 0.07 16.18 15.66
CA GLY A 192 0.58 16.34 17.01
C GLY A 192 1.28 17.69 17.18
N LYS A 193 1.75 17.95 18.40
CA LYS A 193 2.43 19.21 18.73
C LYS A 193 3.74 19.38 17.95
N ASN A 194 4.44 18.28 17.67
CA ASN A 194 5.78 18.29 17.08
C ASN A 194 5.79 17.95 15.58
N GLY A 195 4.63 17.73 14.97
CA GLY A 195 4.53 17.41 13.55
C GLY A 195 3.20 16.78 13.17
N SER A 196 3.13 16.21 11.97
CA SER A 196 2.00 15.40 11.54
C SER A 196 2.45 14.21 10.71
N VAL A 197 1.58 13.20 10.66
CA VAL A 197 1.72 12.03 9.80
C VAL A 197 0.55 12.02 8.83
N GLN A 198 0.84 11.84 7.56
CA GLN A 198 -0.13 11.73 6.48
C GLN A 198 -0.05 10.33 5.87
N VAL A 199 -1.15 9.60 5.91
CA VAL A 199 -1.29 8.31 5.24
C VAL A 199 -2.00 8.54 3.91
N ILE A 200 -1.34 8.19 2.81
CA ILE A 200 -1.80 8.37 1.45
C ILE A 200 -2.20 7.00 0.89
N PHE A 201 -3.49 6.85 0.60
CA PHE A 201 -4.08 5.59 0.14
C PHE A 201 -5.21 5.85 -0.87
N ALA A 202 -5.67 4.80 -1.53
CA ALA A 202 -6.90 4.81 -2.32
C ALA A 202 -7.67 3.51 -2.06
N VAL A 203 -9.00 3.60 -2.07
CA VAL A 203 -9.87 2.43 -2.14
C VAL A 203 -10.43 2.37 -3.55
N MET A 204 -10.11 1.31 -4.28
CA MET A 204 -10.47 1.15 -5.69
C MET A 204 -11.58 0.14 -5.83
N GLU A 205 -12.73 0.56 -6.34
CA GLU A 205 -13.83 -0.35 -6.64
C GLU A 205 -13.54 -1.18 -7.88
N GLY A 206 -13.88 -2.47 -7.82
CA GLY A 206 -13.70 -3.36 -8.95
C GLY A 206 -12.23 -3.46 -9.37
N ALA A 207 -11.34 -3.67 -8.40
CA ALA A 207 -9.92 -3.82 -8.62
C ALA A 207 -9.47 -5.29 -8.61
N TRP A 208 -8.38 -5.54 -9.33
CA TRP A 208 -7.65 -6.81 -9.31
C TRP A 208 -6.30 -6.62 -8.66
N LEU A 209 -5.82 -7.66 -7.97
CA LEU A 209 -4.49 -7.67 -7.38
C LEU A 209 -3.49 -8.23 -8.39
N GLY A 210 -2.41 -7.49 -8.63
CA GLY A 210 -1.29 -7.91 -9.46
C GLY A 210 0.01 -7.97 -8.66
N GLU A 211 0.73 -9.07 -8.75
CA GLU A 211 2.09 -9.21 -8.24
C GLU A 211 3.10 -8.96 -9.37
N LEU A 212 4.01 -8.02 -9.14
CA LEU A 212 4.98 -7.54 -10.10
C LEU A 212 6.36 -8.19 -9.89
N ASP A 213 6.94 -8.69 -10.98
CA ASP A 213 8.33 -9.14 -11.06
C ASP A 213 9.01 -8.42 -12.23
N VAL A 214 10.21 -7.90 -12.00
CA VAL A 214 11.01 -7.21 -13.02
C VAL A 214 12.37 -7.88 -13.12
N LYS A 215 12.71 -8.38 -14.30
CA LYS A 215 13.94 -9.12 -14.57
C LYS A 215 14.78 -8.44 -15.64
N LEU A 216 16.08 -8.41 -15.41
CA LEU A 216 17.05 -8.07 -16.47
C LEU A 216 17.25 -9.32 -17.34
N ILE A 217 16.75 -9.35 -18.57
CA ILE A 217 16.86 -10.53 -19.43
C ILE A 217 18.23 -10.62 -20.09
N LYS A 218 18.72 -9.50 -20.62
CA LYS A 218 19.97 -9.46 -21.38
C LYS A 218 20.69 -8.14 -21.15
N SER A 219 22.01 -8.20 -21.15
CA SER A 219 22.90 -7.06 -21.32
C SER A 219 24.05 -7.46 -22.27
N LEU A 220 24.66 -6.48 -22.92
CA LEU A 220 25.69 -6.68 -23.97
C LEU A 220 27.05 -7.16 -23.44
N THR A 221 27.36 -7.02 -22.15
CA THR A 221 28.72 -7.29 -21.63
C THR A 221 28.77 -8.46 -20.64
N GLU A 222 29.27 -9.63 -21.06
CA GLU A 222 29.64 -10.81 -20.22
C GLU A 222 28.70 -11.18 -19.05
N GLN A 223 27.95 -12.29 -19.24
CA GLN A 223 27.02 -12.90 -18.27
C GLN A 223 27.60 -13.22 -16.88
N THR A 224 28.92 -13.14 -16.70
CA THR A 224 29.66 -13.73 -15.58
C THR A 224 29.86 -12.80 -14.38
N ILE A 225 29.94 -11.48 -14.56
CA ILE A 225 30.37 -10.54 -13.48
C ILE A 225 29.20 -9.73 -12.88
N GLY A 226 28.05 -9.66 -13.57
CA GLY A 226 26.90 -8.84 -13.16
C GLY A 226 27.07 -7.36 -13.51
N PHE A 227 25.95 -6.66 -13.60
CA PHE A 227 25.83 -5.28 -14.06
C PHE A 227 25.43 -4.36 -12.93
N LYS A 228 26.12 -3.24 -12.77
CA LYS A 228 25.72 -2.21 -11.82
C LYS A 228 24.64 -1.33 -12.44
N ILE A 229 23.41 -1.48 -11.99
CA ILE A 229 22.28 -0.66 -12.42
C ILE A 229 21.92 0.41 -11.40
N HIS A 230 21.49 1.56 -11.88
CA HIS A 230 20.88 2.61 -11.07
C HIS A 230 19.74 3.27 -11.86
N GLY A 231 18.96 4.11 -11.20
CA GLY A 231 17.76 4.74 -11.75
C GLY A 231 16.50 4.28 -11.04
N ASP A 232 15.36 4.43 -11.71
CA ASP A 232 14.04 4.31 -11.12
C ASP A 232 13.14 3.29 -11.84
N ILE A 233 12.36 2.54 -11.05
CA ILE A 233 11.18 1.82 -11.50
C ILE A 233 9.99 2.39 -10.73
N ILE A 234 9.01 2.90 -11.47
CA ILE A 234 7.86 3.61 -10.94
C ILE A 234 6.59 2.90 -11.39
N VAL A 235 5.69 2.63 -10.45
CA VAL A 235 4.40 2.02 -10.72
C VAL A 235 3.28 2.98 -10.37
N TYR A 236 2.27 3.07 -11.23
CA TYR A 236 1.05 3.84 -10.99
C TYR A 236 -0.11 3.29 -11.81
N ILE A 237 -1.31 3.75 -11.50
CA ILE A 237 -2.51 3.39 -12.27
C ILE A 237 -2.79 4.51 -13.26
N ASN A 238 -3.08 4.17 -14.51
CA ASN A 238 -3.14 5.11 -15.63
C ASN A 238 -4.09 6.30 -15.41
N ASP A 239 -5.23 6.09 -14.75
CA ASP A 239 -6.22 7.12 -14.40
C ASP A 239 -5.90 7.90 -13.12
N MET A 240 -4.91 7.47 -12.35
CA MET A 240 -4.38 8.16 -11.17
C MET A 240 -2.86 8.34 -11.26
N PRO A 241 -2.34 9.00 -12.31
CA PRO A 241 -0.90 9.05 -12.60
C PRO A 241 -0.09 9.87 -11.59
N TYR A 242 -0.73 10.58 -10.67
CA TYR A 242 -0.08 11.33 -9.59
C TYR A 242 0.16 10.45 -8.34
N LEU A 243 -0.54 9.32 -8.21
CA LEU A 243 -0.29 8.31 -7.19
C LEU A 243 0.72 7.29 -7.73
N ARG A 244 1.99 7.55 -7.42
CA ARG A 244 3.13 6.77 -7.91
C ARG A 244 3.86 6.11 -6.77
N SER A 245 4.24 4.85 -6.95
CA SER A 245 5.14 4.14 -6.06
C SER A 245 6.51 3.98 -6.73
N PHE A 246 7.56 4.45 -6.08
CA PHE A 246 8.94 4.19 -6.48
C PHE A 246 9.34 2.84 -5.88
N ILE A 247 9.35 1.81 -6.72
CA ILE A 247 9.53 0.42 -6.29
C ILE A 247 10.98 -0.04 -6.44
N PHE A 248 11.78 0.72 -7.18
CA PHE A 248 13.22 0.67 -7.20
C PHE A 248 13.71 2.09 -7.46
N SER A 249 14.65 2.58 -6.66
CA SER A 249 15.24 3.92 -6.81
C SER A 249 16.65 3.87 -6.28
N LYS A 250 17.63 3.86 -7.18
CA LYS A 250 19.06 3.85 -6.85
C LYS A 250 19.76 5.01 -7.52
N LYS A 251 20.63 5.69 -6.77
CA LYS A 251 21.54 6.69 -7.33
C LYS A 251 22.76 6.00 -7.94
N SER A 252 23.44 6.66 -8.87
CA SER A 252 24.70 6.13 -9.45
C SER A 252 25.74 5.76 -8.38
N SER A 253 25.81 6.51 -7.26
CA SER A 253 26.69 6.21 -6.13
C SER A 253 26.28 5.02 -5.26
N ASP A 254 25.05 4.52 -5.44
CA ASP A 254 24.45 3.39 -4.70
C ASP A 254 23.88 2.37 -5.70
N SER A 255 24.65 2.07 -6.74
CA SER A 255 24.25 1.15 -7.79
C SER A 255 24.02 -0.26 -7.26
N PHE A 256 23.08 -0.99 -7.84
CA PHE A 256 22.81 -2.38 -7.52
C PHE A 256 23.43 -3.32 -8.57
N THR A 257 24.18 -4.33 -8.14
CA THR A 257 24.73 -5.34 -9.04
C THR A 257 23.70 -6.45 -9.30
N ILE A 258 23.35 -6.68 -10.56
CA ILE A 258 22.38 -7.70 -10.99
C ILE A 258 22.93 -8.53 -12.15
N LYS A 259 22.63 -9.83 -12.20
CA LYS A 259 22.99 -10.69 -13.33
C LYS A 259 21.83 -10.85 -14.32
N SER A 260 22.15 -11.38 -15.49
CA SER A 260 21.13 -11.79 -16.47
C SER A 260 20.15 -12.78 -15.82
N MET A 261 18.87 -12.63 -16.14
CA MET A 261 17.73 -13.40 -15.64
C MET A 261 17.41 -13.25 -14.14
N GLU A 262 18.17 -12.44 -13.40
CA GLU A 262 17.86 -12.13 -12.01
C GLU A 262 16.77 -11.05 -11.90
N SER A 263 15.98 -11.15 -10.83
CA SER A 263 14.97 -10.15 -10.48
C SER A 263 15.64 -8.93 -9.86
N ILE A 264 15.17 -7.75 -10.24
CA ILE A 264 15.51 -6.48 -9.58
C ILE A 264 14.81 -6.47 -8.23
N PRO A 265 15.50 -6.18 -7.11
CA PRO A 265 14.88 -6.15 -5.79
C PRO A 265 13.93 -4.94 -5.71
N LEU A 266 12.64 -5.23 -5.65
CA LEU A 266 11.59 -4.21 -5.50
C LEU A 266 11.31 -3.96 -4.02
N SER A 267 11.06 -2.72 -3.63
CA SER A 267 10.56 -2.38 -2.29
C SER A 267 9.10 -2.78 -2.09
N LYS A 268 8.36 -2.99 -3.18
CA LYS A 268 6.96 -3.42 -3.21
C LYS A 268 6.65 -4.13 -4.52
N SER A 269 5.99 -5.28 -4.47
CA SER A 269 5.60 -6.07 -5.65
C SER A 269 4.08 -6.17 -5.85
N LEU A 270 3.26 -6.00 -4.82
CA LEU A 270 1.81 -6.13 -4.94
C LEU A 270 1.13 -4.79 -5.22
N PHE A 271 0.25 -4.74 -6.21
CA PHE A 271 -0.48 -3.53 -6.61
C PHE A 271 -1.94 -3.83 -6.92
N CYS A 272 -2.83 -2.96 -6.45
CA CYS A 272 -4.22 -2.96 -6.89
C CYS A 272 -4.33 -2.26 -8.26
N CYS A 273 -5.15 -2.80 -9.16
CA CYS A 273 -5.44 -2.16 -10.44
C CYS A 273 -6.93 -2.23 -10.76
N ARG A 274 -7.54 -1.06 -10.93
CA ARG A 274 -8.97 -0.91 -11.20
C ARG A 274 -9.35 -1.44 -12.59
N TYR A 275 -10.47 -2.15 -12.67
CA TYR A 275 -11.04 -2.57 -13.94
C TYR A 275 -11.29 -1.37 -14.87
N GLY A 276 -10.97 -1.53 -16.15
CA GLY A 276 -11.06 -0.46 -17.14
C GLY A 276 -9.89 0.54 -17.11
N SER A 277 -8.91 0.36 -16.22
CA SER A 277 -7.66 1.11 -16.20
C SER A 277 -6.48 0.22 -16.61
N SER A 278 -5.25 0.63 -16.30
CA SER A 278 -4.04 -0.19 -16.48
C SER A 278 -3.01 0.13 -15.42
N LEU A 279 -2.32 -0.91 -14.95
CA LEU A 279 -1.11 -0.78 -14.15
C LEU A 279 0.01 -0.37 -15.10
N VAL A 280 0.61 0.79 -14.84
CA VAL A 280 1.68 1.35 -15.66
C VAL A 280 3.00 1.17 -14.92
N VAL A 281 3.94 0.48 -15.57
CA VAL A 281 5.29 0.26 -15.06
C VAL A 281 6.24 1.08 -15.91
N LYS A 282 6.72 2.19 -15.35
CA LYS A 282 7.70 3.08 -15.98
C LYS A 282 9.09 2.73 -15.49
N ILE A 283 10.02 2.57 -16.41
CA ILE A 283 11.40 2.16 -16.16
C ILE A 283 12.34 3.19 -16.75
N ASP A 284 13.31 3.63 -15.96
CA ASP A 284 14.41 4.50 -16.39
C ASP A 284 15.69 4.03 -15.68
N LEU A 285 16.38 3.05 -16.27
CA LEU A 285 17.55 2.42 -15.70
C LEU A 285 18.80 2.68 -16.54
N TRP A 286 19.93 2.79 -15.86
CA TRP A 286 21.22 3.18 -16.39
C TRP A 286 22.31 2.21 -15.95
N ASN A 287 23.28 1.97 -16.81
CA ASN A 287 24.50 1.27 -16.46
C ASN A 287 25.42 2.24 -15.71
N SER A 288 25.83 1.87 -14.49
CA SER A 288 26.62 2.73 -13.61
C SER A 288 28.09 2.78 -14.01
N ASP A 289 28.60 1.76 -14.67
CA ASP A 289 30.00 1.68 -15.09
C ASP A 289 30.26 2.47 -16.38
N THR A 290 29.31 2.45 -17.34
CA THR A 290 29.42 3.18 -18.62
C THR A 290 28.67 4.51 -18.64
N ASN A 291 27.77 4.73 -17.67
CA ASN A 291 26.82 5.85 -17.64
C ASN A 291 25.93 5.92 -18.91
N GLU A 292 25.70 4.78 -19.56
CA GLU A 292 24.79 4.66 -20.70
C GLU A 292 23.39 4.23 -20.24
N PRO A 293 22.32 4.68 -20.93
CA PRO A 293 20.97 4.25 -20.62
C PRO A 293 20.82 2.75 -20.88
N LEU A 294 20.42 2.00 -19.87
CA LEU A 294 20.21 0.56 -19.99
C LEU A 294 18.85 0.28 -20.63
N VAL A 295 17.77 0.78 -20.04
CA VAL A 295 16.40 0.65 -20.58
C VAL A 295 15.58 1.84 -20.10
N ARG A 296 14.82 2.44 -21.03
CA ARG A 296 13.88 3.52 -20.72
C ARG A 296 12.56 3.31 -21.44
N GLY A 297 11.45 3.38 -20.72
CA GLY A 297 10.12 3.24 -21.32
C GLY A 297 9.01 3.02 -20.29
N ALA A 298 7.82 2.69 -20.79
CA ALA A 298 6.68 2.33 -19.96
C ALA A 298 5.94 1.14 -20.58
N LEU A 299 5.42 0.27 -19.72
CA LEU A 299 4.57 -0.85 -20.08
C LEU A 299 3.21 -0.67 -19.41
N PHE A 300 2.15 -1.08 -20.12
CA PHE A 300 0.77 -0.96 -19.66
C PHE A 300 0.19 -2.36 -19.52
N PHE A 301 -0.32 -2.66 -18.33
CA PHE A 301 -0.92 -3.95 -18.00
C PHE A 301 -2.37 -3.72 -17.59
N PRO A 302 -3.33 -3.87 -18.53
CA PRO A 302 -4.74 -3.96 -18.19
C PRO A 302 -4.95 -5.12 -17.20
N PRO A 303 -5.79 -4.93 -16.17
CA PRO A 303 -5.95 -5.96 -15.17
C PRO A 303 -6.74 -7.16 -15.69
N GLU A 304 -6.27 -8.36 -15.35
CA GLU A 304 -6.91 -9.64 -15.66
C GLU A 304 -7.39 -10.31 -14.36
N TYR A 305 -8.36 -11.21 -14.45
CA TYR A 305 -8.85 -11.92 -13.25
C TYR A 305 -7.79 -12.87 -12.67
N TYR A 306 -7.06 -13.56 -13.54
CA TYR A 306 -5.96 -14.41 -13.14
C TYR A 306 -4.99 -14.60 -14.32
N GLY A 307 -3.74 -14.91 -14.00
CA GLY A 307 -2.75 -15.31 -14.99
C GLY A 307 -1.60 -14.33 -15.11
N ASP A 308 -0.79 -14.51 -16.16
CA ASP A 308 0.45 -13.76 -16.34
C ASP A 308 0.33 -12.81 -17.52
N SER A 309 0.48 -11.51 -17.26
CA SER A 309 0.73 -10.52 -18.31
C SER A 309 2.23 -10.21 -18.35
N VAL A 310 2.85 -10.34 -19.53
CA VAL A 310 4.29 -10.16 -19.70
C VAL A 310 4.56 -9.07 -20.73
N GLY A 311 5.35 -8.07 -20.34
CA GLY A 311 5.83 -7.00 -21.21
C GLY A 311 7.36 -6.99 -21.24
N LYS A 312 7.93 -6.44 -22.31
CA LYS A 312 9.38 -6.31 -22.47
C LYS A 312 9.73 -4.92 -22.97
N LEU A 313 10.79 -4.36 -22.41
CA LEU A 313 11.43 -3.15 -22.89
C LEU A 313 12.83 -3.49 -23.36
N ASN A 314 13.14 -3.08 -24.58
CA ASN A 314 14.42 -3.34 -25.24
C ASN A 314 15.12 -2.02 -25.54
N SER A 315 16.43 -2.00 -25.37
CA SER A 315 17.32 -0.97 -25.88
C SER A 315 18.54 -1.65 -26.53
N PRO A 316 19.41 -0.88 -27.22
CA PRO A 316 20.70 -1.41 -27.68
C PRO A 316 21.53 -2.00 -26.54
N TYR A 317 21.41 -1.49 -25.31
CA TYR A 317 22.27 -1.80 -24.18
C TYR A 317 21.72 -2.88 -23.24
N GLY A 318 20.42 -3.17 -23.30
CA GLY A 318 19.80 -4.19 -22.46
C GLY A 318 18.34 -4.48 -22.76
N GLU A 319 17.83 -5.57 -22.18
CA GLU A 319 16.44 -5.99 -22.23
C GLU A 319 15.92 -6.26 -20.82
N ILE A 320 14.77 -5.67 -20.50
CA ILE A 320 14.05 -5.93 -19.25
C ILE A 320 12.71 -6.58 -19.58
N GLN A 321 12.38 -7.59 -18.79
CA GLN A 321 11.05 -8.18 -18.77
C GLN A 321 10.34 -7.73 -17.50
N VAL A 322 9.08 -7.36 -17.67
CA VAL A 322 8.15 -7.11 -16.58
C VAL A 322 7.05 -8.14 -16.67
N LYS A 323 6.79 -8.81 -15.56
CA LYS A 323 5.71 -9.79 -15.41
C LYS A 323 4.76 -9.29 -14.34
N VAL A 324 3.47 -9.27 -14.64
CA VAL A 324 2.40 -9.09 -13.66
C VAL A 324 1.65 -10.42 -13.55
N ASN A 325 1.68 -11.03 -12.37
CA ASN A 325 0.85 -12.17 -12.04
C ASN A 325 -0.45 -11.65 -11.39
N TRP A 326 -1.55 -11.72 -12.13
CA TRP A 326 -2.87 -11.39 -11.62
C TRP A 326 -3.39 -12.54 -10.77
N VAL A 327 -3.84 -12.23 -9.56
CA VAL A 327 -4.29 -13.22 -8.59
C VAL A 327 -5.73 -12.99 -8.18
N ASP A 328 -6.46 -14.09 -8.01
CA ASP A 328 -7.76 -14.07 -7.35
C ASP A 328 -7.52 -13.80 -5.85
N TYR A 329 -7.99 -12.65 -5.38
CA TYR A 329 -7.84 -12.20 -4.00
C TYR A 329 -8.23 -13.29 -2.98
N HIS A 330 -9.34 -14.00 -3.22
CA HIS A 330 -9.82 -15.03 -2.31
C HIS A 330 -8.91 -16.25 -2.20
N ASN A 331 -8.11 -16.52 -3.24
CA ASN A 331 -7.12 -17.58 -3.20
C ASN A 331 -5.81 -17.08 -2.58
N HIS A 332 -5.41 -15.84 -2.88
CA HIS A 332 -4.21 -15.22 -2.31
C HIS A 332 -4.32 -15.09 -0.79
N SER A 333 -5.43 -14.53 -0.28
CA SER A 333 -5.69 -14.39 1.16
C SER A 333 -5.62 -15.73 1.90
N LYS A 334 -6.23 -16.79 1.36
CA LYS A 334 -6.15 -18.14 1.94
C LYS A 334 -4.75 -18.74 1.92
N THR A 335 -3.97 -18.49 0.88
CA THR A 335 -2.58 -18.95 0.80
C THR A 335 -1.71 -18.19 1.80
N CYS A 336 -1.89 -16.88 1.96
CA CYS A 336 -1.18 -16.08 2.95
C CYS A 336 -1.58 -16.46 4.39
N GLU A 337 -2.87 -16.68 4.66
CA GLU A 337 -3.37 -17.15 5.95
C GLU A 337 -2.85 -18.56 6.27
N ALA A 338 -2.89 -19.48 5.29
CA ALA A 338 -2.33 -20.81 5.44
C ALA A 338 -0.81 -20.75 5.68
N LEU A 339 -0.06 -19.91 4.96
CA LEU A 339 1.38 -19.72 5.17
C LEU A 339 1.69 -19.12 6.54
N ARG A 340 0.90 -18.15 7.02
CA ARG A 340 1.04 -17.57 8.36
C ARG A 340 0.78 -18.63 9.45
N LEU A 341 -0.26 -19.44 9.30
CA LEU A 341 -0.57 -20.54 10.21
C LEU A 341 0.49 -21.66 10.16
N PHE A 342 1.12 -21.88 9.01
CA PHE A 342 2.13 -22.93 8.82
C PHE A 342 3.54 -22.51 9.26
N LEU A 343 3.89 -21.24 9.10
CA LEU A 343 5.19 -20.69 9.49
C LEU A 343 5.21 -20.22 10.95
N GLY A 344 4.06 -20.13 11.62
CA GLY A 344 3.93 -19.59 12.96
C GLY A 344 4.23 -18.09 13.00
N ASP A 345 3.78 -17.40 14.05
CA ASP A 345 4.22 -16.03 14.34
C ASP A 345 5.71 -16.03 14.71
N ILE A 346 6.60 -16.33 13.75
CA ILE A 346 8.03 -16.10 13.87
C ILE A 346 8.27 -14.69 13.37
N TYR A 347 8.01 -13.70 14.22
CA TYR A 347 8.83 -12.49 14.43
C TYR A 347 8.45 -11.84 15.76
#